data_AF-K9VSM6-F1
#
_entry.id   AF-K9VSM6-F1
#
_cell.length_a   1.000
_cell.length_b   1.000
_cell.length_c   1.000
_cell.angle_alpha   90.00
_cell.angle_beta   90.00
_cell.angle_gamma   90.00
#
_symmetry.space_group_name_H-M   'P 1'
#
loop_
_entity.id
_entity.type
_entity.pdbx_description
1 polymer ?
#
loop_
_entity_poly.entity_id
_entity_poly.type
_entity_poly.pdbx_seq_one_letter_code
_entity_poly.pdbx_strand_id
1 'polypeptide(L)'
;MELENQAVIDVEVTEIDTPKEESIERWYSAAQVQRILNLNKSGLQKAIAKLQGIYGIDIKALRRGGARATKYSQIALDAIELLNDGKFTELRNLVEKTPAAPSVSASSAIVYLGQHNQIATTAATVADSNLTQIASFKSGLLNNYRELGRALGKQAAAEVRMGFTEEVKAGLADLQES
;
A
#
# COMPACT_ATOMS: atom_id res chain seq x y z
N MET A 1 28.14 86.78 26.15
CA MET A 1 28.54 86.28 27.48
C MET A 1 27.27 85.87 28.20
N GLU A 2 27.08 84.68 28.70
CA GLU A 2 27.63 83.35 28.47
C GLU A 2 26.49 82.38 28.81
N LEU A 3 26.45 81.25 28.10
CA LEU A 3 25.49 80.17 28.30
C LEU A 3 25.89 79.37 29.53
N GLU A 4 25.02 79.26 30.54
CA GLU A 4 25.22 78.32 31.64
C GLU A 4 24.42 77.03 31.42
N ASN A 5 25.12 76.09 30.80
CA ASN A 5 25.28 74.68 31.16
C ASN A 5 24.04 73.81 31.42
N GLN A 6 23.68 73.11 30.34
CA GLN A 6 23.07 71.79 30.30
C GLN A 6 23.89 70.76 31.11
N ALA A 7 23.28 70.13 32.11
CA ALA A 7 23.72 68.84 32.62
C ALA A 7 22.92 67.74 31.90
N VAL A 8 23.39 67.32 30.72
CA VAL A 8 22.93 66.09 30.09
C VAL A 8 23.67 64.95 30.77
N ILE A 9 22.93 64.08 31.45
CA ILE A 9 23.47 62.84 31.99
C ILE A 9 23.73 61.93 30.80
N ASP A 10 25.00 61.77 30.43
CA ASP A 10 25.45 60.73 29.50
C ASP A 10 25.21 59.37 30.16
N VAL A 11 24.09 58.75 29.80
CA VAL A 11 23.89 57.32 30.05
C VAL A 11 24.58 56.63 28.88
N GLU A 12 25.81 56.17 29.12
CA GLU A 12 26.47 55.20 28.25
C GLU A 12 25.54 53.99 28.12
N VAL A 13 24.78 53.96 27.03
CA VAL A 13 24.04 52.78 26.61
C VAL A 13 25.11 51.79 26.17
N THR A 14 25.49 50.90 27.06
CA THR A 14 26.16 49.66 26.68
C THR A 14 25.31 49.05 25.58
N GLU A 15 25.87 48.98 24.37
CA GLU A 15 25.26 48.27 23.25
C GLU A 15 24.92 46.88 23.76
N ILE A 16 23.63 46.67 24.03
CA ILE A 16 23.10 45.35 24.32
C ILE A 16 23.43 44.58 23.05
N ASP A 17 24.38 43.65 23.15
CA ASP A 17 24.75 42.70 22.13
C ASP A 17 23.46 41.99 21.73
N THR A 18 22.75 42.57 20.75
CA THR A 18 21.53 41.99 20.22
C THR A 18 21.98 40.66 19.67
N PRO A 19 21.51 39.52 20.25
CA PRO A 19 21.90 38.24 19.72
C PRO A 19 21.49 38.29 18.25
N LYS A 20 22.50 38.21 17.36
CA LYS A 20 22.31 38.02 15.92
C LYS A 20 21.17 37.03 15.81
N GLU A 21 20.05 37.44 15.22
CA GLU A 21 18.92 36.55 14.95
C GLU A 21 19.51 35.30 14.34
N GLU A 22 19.60 34.24 15.16
CA GLU A 22 19.92 32.91 14.67
C GLU A 22 18.88 32.70 13.58
N SER A 23 19.34 32.63 12.34
CA SER A 23 18.48 32.54 11.17
C SER A 23 17.55 31.37 11.40
N ILE A 24 16.33 31.63 11.86
CA ILE A 24 15.35 30.60 12.11
C ILE A 24 15.10 30.05 10.72
N GLU A 25 15.67 28.88 10.40
CA GLU A 25 15.58 28.24 9.10
C GLU A 25 14.11 27.77 8.94
N ARG A 26 13.21 28.75 8.73
CA ARG A 26 11.78 28.55 8.59
C ARG A 26 11.55 28.09 7.17
N TRP A 27 11.68 26.80 6.95
CA TRP A 27 11.30 26.20 5.68
C TRP A 27 9.81 26.44 5.42
N TYR A 28 9.43 26.63 4.15
CA TYR A 28 8.02 26.68 3.77
C TYR A 28 7.42 25.28 3.64
N SER A 29 6.12 25.17 3.85
CA SER A 29 5.31 24.02 3.42
C SER A 29 4.88 24.19 1.97
N ALA A 30 4.51 23.11 1.27
CA ALA A 30 4.03 23.23 -0.12
C ALA A 30 2.75 24.07 -0.24
N ALA A 31 1.92 24.15 0.82
CA ALA A 31 0.75 25.02 0.85
C ALA A 31 1.15 26.50 0.90
N GLN A 32 2.22 26.85 1.62
CA GLN A 32 2.76 28.21 1.64
C GLN A 32 3.39 28.57 0.29
N VAL A 33 4.16 27.66 -0.32
CA VAL A 33 4.75 27.86 -1.65
C VAL A 33 3.67 28.07 -2.72
N GLN A 34 2.56 27.33 -2.66
CA GLN A 34 1.40 27.55 -3.54
C GLN A 34 0.83 28.97 -3.43
N ARG A 35 0.73 29.50 -2.20
CA ARG A 35 0.25 30.86 -1.96
C ARG A 35 1.23 31.91 -2.46
N ILE A 36 2.53 31.74 -2.19
CA ILE A 36 3.58 32.69 -2.60
C ILE A 36 3.64 32.79 -4.13
N LEU A 37 3.65 31.65 -4.82
CA LEU A 37 3.72 31.61 -6.29
C LEU A 37 2.36 31.86 -6.97
N ASN A 38 1.29 32.04 -6.20
CA ASN A 38 -0.08 32.12 -6.70
C ASN A 38 -0.45 30.95 -7.63
N LEU A 39 0.00 29.74 -7.27
CA LEU A 39 -0.23 28.51 -8.04
C LEU A 39 -1.13 27.55 -7.26
N ASN A 40 -2.12 26.98 -7.94
CA ASN A 40 -2.84 25.83 -7.39
C ASN A 40 -1.94 24.58 -7.40
N LYS A 41 -2.35 23.53 -6.69
CA LYS A 41 -1.61 22.24 -6.60
C LYS A 41 -1.19 21.70 -7.98
N SER A 42 -2.07 21.75 -8.97
CA SER A 42 -1.78 21.26 -10.32
C SER A 42 -0.78 22.17 -11.07
N GLY A 43 -0.87 23.49 -10.86
CA GLY A 43 0.04 24.48 -11.41
C GLY A 43 1.45 24.32 -10.85
N LEU A 44 1.58 24.11 -9.54
CA LEU A 44 2.87 23.81 -8.91
C LEU A 44 3.47 22.51 -9.46
N GLN A 45 2.66 21.46 -9.65
CA GLN A 45 3.13 20.21 -10.25
C GLN A 45 3.59 20.38 -11.70
N LYS A 46 2.88 21.19 -12.49
CA LYS A 46 3.28 21.51 -13.87
C LYS A 46 4.58 22.32 -13.92
N ALA A 47 4.75 23.29 -13.03
CA ALA A 47 5.98 24.08 -12.92
C ALA A 47 7.18 23.18 -12.57
N ILE A 48 7.02 22.28 -11.60
CA ILE A 48 8.02 21.28 -11.23
C ILE A 48 8.33 20.34 -12.41
N ALA A 49 7.31 19.85 -13.11
CA ALA A 49 7.49 18.99 -14.29
C ALA A 49 8.21 19.71 -15.43
N LYS A 50 7.94 21.02 -15.62
CA LYS A 50 8.64 21.86 -16.60
C LYS A 50 10.13 22.02 -16.25
N LEU A 51 10.44 22.23 -14.97
CA LEU A 51 11.83 22.25 -14.49
C LEU A 51 12.56 20.93 -14.75
N GLN A 52 11.89 19.79 -14.52
CA GLN A 52 12.44 18.46 -14.84
C GLN A 52 12.66 18.28 -16.35
N GLY A 53 11.66 18.62 -17.16
CA GLY A 53 11.68 18.38 -18.60
C GLY A 53 12.66 19.27 -19.37
N ILE A 54 12.83 20.53 -18.98
CA ILE A 54 13.70 21.47 -19.70
C ILE A 54 15.17 21.32 -19.28
N TYR A 55 15.44 21.05 -18.00
CA TYR A 55 16.79 21.17 -17.45
C TYR A 55 17.36 19.85 -16.93
N GLY A 56 16.65 18.72 -17.12
CA GLY A 56 17.11 17.40 -16.67
C GLY A 56 17.30 17.29 -15.15
N ILE A 57 16.74 18.25 -14.40
CA ILE A 57 16.89 18.35 -12.97
C ILE A 57 16.11 17.19 -12.35
N ASP A 58 16.76 16.31 -11.58
CA ASP A 58 16.07 15.21 -10.89
C ASP A 58 15.36 15.71 -9.63
N ILE A 59 14.23 16.36 -9.86
CA ILE A 59 13.40 16.96 -8.82
C ILE A 59 12.50 15.90 -8.13
N LYS A 60 13.04 14.72 -7.82
CA LYS A 60 12.27 13.68 -7.09
C LYS A 60 11.92 14.12 -5.65
N ALA A 61 12.65 15.08 -5.09
CA ALA A 61 12.47 15.54 -3.71
C ALA A 61 11.37 16.60 -3.52
N LEU A 62 11.07 17.45 -4.51
CA LEU A 62 10.09 18.54 -4.36
C LEU A 62 8.62 18.06 -4.36
N ARG A 63 8.39 16.77 -4.63
CA ARG A 63 7.05 16.16 -4.67
C ARG A 63 6.52 15.73 -3.30
N ARG A 64 7.32 15.82 -2.23
CA ARG A 64 6.99 15.30 -0.89
C ARG A 64 6.95 16.41 0.15
N GLY A 65 5.91 17.24 0.11
CA GLY A 65 5.78 18.35 1.04
C GLY A 65 4.34 18.76 1.33
N GLY A 66 3.38 17.83 1.32
CA GLY A 66 1.97 18.18 1.49
C GLY A 66 1.67 19.00 2.77
N ALA A 67 2.18 18.57 3.93
CA ALA A 67 1.78 19.13 5.23
C ALA A 67 2.91 19.68 6.11
N ARG A 68 4.18 19.42 5.78
CA ARG A 68 5.33 19.83 6.62
C ARG A 68 6.22 20.84 5.89
N ALA A 69 6.69 21.82 6.65
CA ALA A 69 7.77 22.71 6.25
C ALA A 69 9.03 21.89 6.00
N THR A 70 9.60 21.98 4.80
CA THR A 70 10.78 21.18 4.42
C THR A 70 11.75 22.00 3.59
N LYS A 71 13.05 21.74 3.75
CA LYS A 71 14.10 22.33 2.91
C LYS A 71 13.81 22.12 1.41
N TYR A 72 13.19 20.99 1.06
CA TYR A 72 12.75 20.72 -0.30
C TYR A 72 11.67 21.71 -0.78
N SER A 73 10.70 22.08 0.03
CA SER A 73 9.69 23.06 -0.41
C SER A 73 10.30 24.45 -0.64
N GLN A 74 11.32 24.84 0.13
CA GLN A 74 12.09 26.07 -0.13
C GLN A 74 12.81 25.99 -1.48
N ILE A 75 13.53 24.90 -1.73
CA ILE A 75 14.24 24.69 -3.01
C ILE A 75 13.27 24.74 -4.20
N ALA A 76 12.01 24.32 -4.01
CA ALA A 76 10.98 24.42 -5.04
C ALA A 76 10.59 25.85 -5.35
N LEU A 77 10.45 26.66 -4.30
CA LEU A 77 10.15 28.08 -4.44
C LEU A 77 11.29 28.77 -5.18
N ASP A 78 12.51 28.64 -4.67
CA ASP A 78 13.71 29.26 -5.24
C ASP A 78 13.91 28.84 -6.71
N ALA A 79 13.74 27.56 -7.03
CA ALA A 79 13.89 27.07 -8.41
C ALA A 79 12.83 27.63 -9.36
N ILE A 80 11.59 27.83 -8.90
CA ILE A 80 10.52 28.39 -9.73
C ILE A 80 10.71 29.91 -9.91
N GLU A 81 11.16 30.62 -8.88
CA GLU A 81 11.50 32.04 -8.97
C GLU A 81 12.67 32.27 -9.93
N LEU A 82 13.77 31.51 -9.77
CA LEU A 82 14.92 31.59 -10.68
C LEU A 82 14.57 31.24 -12.13
N LEU A 83 13.61 30.32 -12.34
CA LEU A 83 13.10 30.00 -13.67
C LEU A 83 12.31 31.18 -14.26
N ASN A 84 11.43 31.81 -13.47
CA ASN A 84 10.65 32.96 -13.91
C ASN A 84 11.54 34.17 -14.20
N ASP A 85 12.61 34.36 -13.43
CA ASP A 85 13.59 35.44 -13.58
C ASP A 85 14.63 35.16 -14.69
N GLY A 86 14.64 33.97 -15.29
CA GLY A 86 15.61 33.60 -16.34
C GLY A 86 17.05 33.44 -15.84
N LYS A 87 17.27 33.23 -14.54
CA LYS A 87 18.60 33.13 -13.92
C LYS A 87 19.13 31.69 -13.96
N PHE A 88 19.46 31.23 -15.16
CA PHE A 88 19.78 29.81 -15.42
C PHE A 88 21.04 29.30 -14.73
N THR A 89 22.07 30.15 -14.55
CA THR A 89 23.32 29.76 -13.85
C THR A 89 23.07 29.51 -12.36
N GLU A 90 22.27 30.36 -11.73
CA GLU A 90 21.88 30.22 -10.32
C GLU A 90 20.98 29.00 -10.12
N LEU A 91 20.06 28.75 -11.07
CA LEU A 91 19.21 27.56 -11.07
C LEU A 91 20.06 26.28 -11.09
N ARG A 92 21.09 26.23 -11.92
CA ARG A 92 22.01 25.08 -11.99
C ARG A 92 22.80 24.89 -10.69
N ASN A 93 23.32 25.97 -10.12
CA ASN A 93 24.04 25.94 -8.85
C ASN A 93 23.15 25.48 -7.67
N LEU A 94 21.88 25.88 -7.66
CA LEU A 94 20.91 25.46 -6.65
C LEU A 94 20.67 23.94 -6.71
N VAL A 95 20.60 23.39 -7.91
CA VAL A 95 20.40 21.96 -8.16
C VAL A 95 21.61 21.15 -7.69
N GLU A 96 22.82 21.58 -8.03
CA GLU A 96 24.05 20.88 -7.62
C GLU A 96 24.21 20.83 -6.10
N LYS A 97 23.69 21.84 -5.39
CA LYS A 97 23.70 21.91 -3.92
C LYS A 97 22.48 21.25 -3.27
N THR A 98 21.51 20.78 -4.07
CA THR A 98 20.30 20.14 -3.53
C THR A 98 20.65 18.76 -3.00
N PRO A 99 20.35 18.45 -1.73
CA PRO A 99 20.63 17.12 -1.18
C PRO A 99 19.88 16.05 -1.97
N ALA A 100 20.62 15.02 -2.40
CA ALA A 100 20.04 13.87 -3.09
C ALA A 100 18.87 13.31 -2.26
N ALA A 101 17.75 13.04 -2.94
CA ALA A 101 16.60 12.47 -2.25
C ALA A 101 17.04 11.18 -1.52
N PRO A 102 16.69 10.98 -0.24
CA PRO A 102 16.93 9.70 0.41
C PRO A 102 16.27 8.62 -0.45
N SER A 103 16.99 7.53 -0.72
CA SER A 103 16.45 6.41 -1.46
C SER A 103 15.14 6.00 -0.78
N VAL A 104 14.07 5.92 -1.57
CA VAL A 104 12.78 5.47 -1.05
C VAL A 104 12.93 3.98 -0.83
N SER A 105 13.45 3.58 0.33
CA SER A 105 13.24 2.22 0.81
C SER A 105 11.72 2.04 0.84
N ALA A 106 11.22 1.06 0.09
CA ALA A 106 9.79 0.81 -0.05
C ALA A 106 9.17 0.83 1.36
N SER A 107 8.19 1.71 1.57
CA SER A 107 7.54 1.85 2.88
C SER A 107 7.11 0.45 3.33
N SER A 108 7.53 0.04 4.52
CA SER A 108 7.24 -1.30 5.06
C SER A 108 5.77 -1.68 4.90
N ALA A 109 4.85 -0.71 5.01
CA ALA A 109 3.42 -0.88 4.75
C ALA A 109 3.08 -1.48 3.37
N ILE A 110 3.78 -1.11 2.30
CA ILE A 110 3.56 -1.65 0.95
C ILE A 110 4.04 -3.10 0.86
N VAL A 111 5.17 -3.41 1.49
CA VAL A 111 5.70 -4.78 1.56
C VAL A 111 4.76 -5.67 2.39
N TYR A 112 4.28 -5.18 3.53
CA TYR A 112 3.30 -5.87 4.37
C TYR A 112 1.98 -6.12 3.65
N LEU A 113 1.47 -5.16 2.88
CA LEU A 113 0.27 -5.34 2.05
C LEU A 113 0.45 -6.43 0.98
N GLY A 114 1.61 -6.46 0.32
CA GLY A 114 1.94 -7.49 -0.67
C GLY A 114 1.97 -8.90 -0.04
N GLN A 115 2.59 -9.04 1.13
CA GLN A 115 2.64 -10.30 1.87
C GLN A 115 1.25 -10.75 2.34
N HIS A 116 0.44 -9.84 2.88
CA HIS A 116 -0.93 -10.15 3.31
C HIS A 116 -1.81 -10.60 2.14
N ASN A 117 -1.70 -9.95 0.99
CA ASN A 117 -2.42 -10.38 -0.21
C ASN A 117 -1.99 -11.78 -0.64
N GLN A 118 -0.69 -12.09 -0.66
CA GLN A 118 -0.22 -13.45 -0.98
C GLN A 118 -0.76 -14.51 0.00
N ILE A 119 -0.76 -14.23 1.30
CA ILE A 119 -1.30 -15.13 2.32
C ILE A 119 -2.80 -15.37 2.10
N ALA A 120 -3.56 -14.30 1.83
CA ALA A 120 -5.00 -14.39 1.58
C ALA A 120 -5.32 -15.24 0.33
N THR A 121 -4.58 -15.04 -0.76
CA THR A 121 -4.77 -15.83 -1.99
C THR A 121 -4.43 -17.31 -1.77
N THR A 122 -3.33 -17.61 -1.07
CA THR A 122 -2.97 -18.99 -0.74
C THR A 122 -4.01 -19.66 0.14
N ALA A 123 -4.53 -18.97 1.16
CA ALA A 123 -5.57 -19.49 2.03
C ALA A 123 -6.87 -19.81 1.26
N ALA A 124 -7.27 -18.95 0.32
CA ALA A 124 -8.42 -19.19 -0.54
C ALA A 124 -8.24 -20.42 -1.43
N THR A 125 -7.07 -20.57 -2.06
CA THR A 125 -6.75 -21.73 -2.91
C THR A 125 -6.75 -23.04 -2.12
N VAL A 126 -6.22 -23.03 -0.90
CA VAL A 126 -6.22 -24.22 -0.02
C VAL A 126 -7.65 -24.59 0.39
N ALA A 127 -8.48 -23.61 0.73
CA ALA A 127 -9.89 -23.85 1.06
C ALA A 127 -10.65 -24.48 -0.12
N ASP A 128 -10.46 -23.97 -1.33
CA ASP A 128 -11.12 -24.49 -2.53
C ASP A 128 -10.65 -25.92 -2.89
N SER A 129 -9.35 -26.19 -2.73
CA SER A 129 -8.79 -27.54 -2.88
C SER A 129 -9.41 -28.52 -1.89
N ASN A 130 -9.50 -28.13 -0.61
CA ASN A 130 -10.10 -28.96 0.44
C ASN A 130 -11.59 -29.24 0.15
N LEU A 131 -12.35 -28.23 -0.27
CA LEU A 131 -13.76 -28.40 -0.63
C LEU A 131 -13.94 -29.37 -1.81
N THR A 132 -13.07 -29.28 -2.82
CA THR A 132 -13.07 -30.18 -3.98
C THR A 132 -12.76 -31.63 -3.58
N GLN A 133 -11.79 -31.82 -2.69
CA GLN A 133 -11.46 -33.14 -2.15
C GLN A 133 -12.62 -33.74 -1.34
N ILE A 134 -13.26 -32.95 -0.47
CA ILE A 134 -14.43 -33.38 0.32
C ILE A 134 -15.60 -33.76 -0.60
N ALA A 135 -15.87 -32.96 -1.64
CA ALA A 135 -16.92 -33.27 -2.62
C ALA A 135 -16.64 -34.59 -3.34
N SER A 136 -15.38 -34.81 -3.74
CA SER A 136 -14.95 -36.04 -4.42
C SER A 136 -15.06 -37.26 -3.51
N PHE A 137 -14.63 -37.13 -2.25
CA PHE A 137 -14.77 -38.18 -1.24
C PHE A 137 -16.24 -38.54 -0.97
N LYS A 138 -17.10 -37.53 -0.80
CA LYS A 138 -18.54 -37.73 -0.60
C LYS A 138 -19.19 -38.45 -1.79
N SER A 139 -18.83 -38.07 -3.01
CA SER A 139 -19.30 -38.74 -4.23
C SER A 139 -18.89 -40.21 -4.27
N GLY A 140 -17.63 -40.50 -3.95
CA GLY A 140 -17.10 -41.86 -3.85
C GLY A 140 -17.86 -42.72 -2.83
N LEU A 141 -18.10 -42.17 -1.62
CA LEU A 141 -18.90 -42.86 -0.60
C LEU A 141 -20.32 -43.19 -1.08
N LEU A 142 -21.01 -42.23 -1.69
CA LEU A 142 -22.37 -42.44 -2.19
C LEU A 142 -22.42 -43.52 -3.27
N ASN A 143 -21.41 -43.60 -4.14
CA ASN A 143 -21.32 -44.67 -5.12
C ASN A 143 -21.09 -46.03 -4.48
N ASN A 144 -20.19 -46.12 -3.49
CA ASN A 144 -19.97 -47.37 -2.74
C ASN A 144 -21.25 -47.85 -2.04
N TYR A 145 -22.02 -46.95 -1.42
CA TYR A 145 -23.32 -47.32 -0.81
C TYR A 145 -24.33 -47.85 -1.83
N ARG A 146 -24.38 -47.26 -3.04
CA ARG A 146 -25.25 -47.76 -4.11
C ARG A 146 -24.83 -49.14 -4.58
N GLU A 147 -23.53 -49.39 -4.71
CA GLU A 147 -23.02 -50.70 -5.10
C GLU A 147 -23.29 -51.76 -4.03
N LEU A 148 -23.08 -51.44 -2.76
CA LEU A 148 -23.43 -52.30 -1.63
C LEU A 148 -24.93 -52.65 -1.65
N GLY A 149 -25.80 -51.65 -1.81
CA GLY A 149 -27.24 -51.86 -1.90
C GLY A 149 -27.64 -52.77 -3.07
N ARG A 150 -26.99 -52.63 -4.22
CA ARG A 150 -27.19 -53.52 -5.37
C ARG A 150 -26.71 -54.95 -5.10
N ALA A 151 -25.57 -55.11 -4.44
CA ALA A 151 -25.02 -56.42 -4.10
C ALA A 151 -25.92 -57.16 -3.09
N LEU A 152 -26.33 -56.46 -2.02
CA LEU A 152 -27.25 -57.00 -1.02
C LEU A 152 -28.61 -57.33 -1.62
N GLY A 153 -29.14 -56.48 -2.51
CA GLY A 153 -30.40 -56.75 -3.22
C GLY A 153 -30.32 -57.98 -4.13
N LYS A 154 -29.18 -58.18 -4.83
CA LYS A 154 -28.95 -59.39 -5.63
C LYS A 154 -28.85 -60.64 -4.75
N GLN A 155 -28.16 -60.55 -3.62
CA GLN A 155 -28.03 -61.66 -2.68
C GLN A 155 -29.38 -62.05 -2.08
N ALA A 156 -30.15 -61.08 -1.59
CA ALA A 156 -31.48 -61.33 -1.03
C ALA A 156 -32.43 -61.96 -2.08
N ALA A 157 -32.39 -61.48 -3.33
CA ALA A 157 -33.17 -62.07 -4.41
C ALA A 157 -32.75 -63.52 -4.74
N ALA A 158 -31.46 -63.84 -4.63
CA ALA A 158 -30.95 -65.19 -4.82
C ALA A 158 -31.36 -66.12 -3.66
N GLU A 159 -31.27 -65.65 -2.41
CA GLU A 159 -31.70 -66.41 -1.22
C GLU A 159 -33.19 -66.73 -1.26
N VAL A 160 -34.04 -65.75 -1.60
CA VAL A 160 -35.50 -65.97 -1.75
C VAL A 160 -35.80 -66.99 -2.85
N ARG A 161 -35.11 -66.92 -3.99
CA ARG A 161 -35.26 -67.90 -5.08
C ARG A 161 -34.85 -69.30 -4.65
N MET A 162 -33.72 -69.44 -3.96
CA MET A 162 -33.26 -70.74 -3.45
C MET A 162 -34.24 -71.30 -2.42
N GLY A 163 -34.69 -70.51 -1.45
CA GLY A 163 -35.68 -70.93 -0.45
C GLY A 163 -36.98 -71.43 -1.08
N PHE A 164 -37.53 -70.69 -2.05
CA PHE A 164 -38.72 -71.11 -2.78
C PHE A 164 -38.50 -72.41 -3.57
N THR A 165 -37.31 -72.60 -4.14
CA THR A 165 -36.98 -73.82 -4.89
C THR A 165 -36.89 -75.04 -3.96
N GLU A 166 -36.29 -74.88 -2.78
CA GLU A 166 -36.20 -75.93 -1.77
C GLU A 166 -37.57 -76.28 -1.17
N GLU A 167 -38.42 -75.28 -0.87
CA GLU A 167 -39.80 -75.52 -0.39
C GLU A 167 -40.65 -76.29 -1.42
N VAL A 168 -40.56 -75.92 -2.69
CA VAL A 168 -41.27 -76.62 -3.78
C VAL A 168 -40.74 -78.04 -3.95
N LYS A 169 -39.43 -78.24 -3.86
CA LYS A 169 -38.81 -79.56 -3.97
C LYS A 169 -39.19 -80.47 -2.81
N ALA A 170 -39.22 -79.95 -1.59
CA ALA A 170 -39.70 -80.68 -0.42
C ALA A 170 -41.16 -81.10 -0.56
N GLY A 171 -42.06 -80.17 -0.96
CA GLY A 171 -43.47 -80.50 -1.17
C GLY A 171 -43.72 -81.50 -2.31
N LEU A 172 -42.88 -81.51 -3.35
CA LEU A 172 -42.94 -82.51 -4.42
C LEU A 172 -42.48 -83.90 -3.96
N ALA A 173 -41.48 -83.98 -3.09
CA ALA A 173 -41.05 -85.25 -2.50
C ALA A 173 -42.13 -85.85 -1.60
N ASP A 174 -42.76 -85.04 -0.74
CA ASP A 174 -43.86 -85.47 0.13
C ASP A 174 -45.06 -86.02 -0.67
N LEU A 175 -45.33 -85.45 -1.85
CA LEU A 175 -46.40 -85.90 -2.77
C LEU A 175 -46.05 -87.19 -3.53
N GLN A 176 -44.77 -87.53 -3.68
CA GLN A 176 -44.31 -88.76 -4.34
C GLN A 176 -44.20 -89.95 -3.39
N GLU A 177 -44.09 -89.69 -2.08
CA GLU A 177 -44.07 -90.71 -1.02
C GLU A 177 -45.47 -91.06 -0.46
N SER A 178 -46.53 -90.35 -0.90
CA SER A 178 -47.95 -90.66 -0.61
C SER A 178 -48.61 -91.49 -1.70
#